data_AF-A0A388Q5Q0-F1
#
_entry.id   AF-A0A388Q5Q0-F1
#
_cell.length_a   1.000
_cell.length_b   1.000
_cell.length_c   1.000
_cell.angle_alpha   90.00
_cell.angle_beta   90.00
_cell.angle_gamma   90.00
#
_symmetry.space_group_name_H-M   'P 1'
#
loop_
_entity.id
_entity.type
_entity.pdbx_description
1 polymer ?
#
loop_
_entity_poly.entity_id
_entity_poly.type
_entity_poly.pdbx_seq_one_letter_code
_entity_poly.pdbx_strand_id
1 'polypeptide(L)'
;MLVIGLSLPLMYFAWNQLRLNPPSLPETDAILNIAATRSASIYSFAAWVVLVTAGLGLALAIRELPNRNSTPATVVLAPLAGFLALGVALTAIYIGSRAADAHRNLVQAATPAKALALLAEATELAPREDEYWYLHGRTALLAARSQASQGERAGMRAIARASLERALQISPFNPNHLISLARLNFDMAQDTEDPTDRNAIANRSDNYSAAALRLNPHDARWWQNWAVLDYEVFHDYAAAAEKLKRALNEDPTNSRSLVLLGNVSAARALSPQATSSDFDDALSFYSAALVNPVGTSAAEIKLLLGNLWLQRGAASSAASTQSADYKIAADIFEQVISEPLATDATPENDDQPGSAAKFKPWTVHRTLAQLYMSLQQPEPAGKHAALALATAPAAEHELLLQLQAASAAQLLANPHP
;
A
#
# COMPACT_ATOMS: atom_id res chain seq x y z
N MET A 1 -29.69 -35.75 -31.43
CA MET A 1 -28.61 -34.88 -31.95
C MET A 1 -29.03 -33.44 -32.27
N LEU A 2 -30.31 -33.14 -32.49
CA LEU A 2 -30.78 -31.77 -32.81
C LEU A 2 -30.85 -30.80 -31.61
N VAL A 3 -30.89 -31.29 -30.36
CA VAL A 3 -30.96 -30.44 -29.15
C VAL A 3 -29.58 -29.93 -28.70
N ILE A 4 -28.50 -30.60 -29.08
CA ILE A 4 -27.11 -30.22 -28.71
C ILE A 4 -26.57 -29.12 -29.64
N GLY A 5 -27.12 -29.00 -30.86
CA GLY A 5 -26.66 -28.02 -31.86
C GLY A 5 -27.11 -26.58 -31.61
N LEU A 6 -28.19 -26.36 -30.85
CA LEU A 6 -28.75 -25.02 -30.60
C LEU A 6 -28.25 -24.38 -29.28
N SER A 7 -27.67 -25.15 -28.37
CA SER A 7 -27.14 -24.62 -27.09
C SER A 7 -25.78 -23.92 -27.26
N LEU A 8 -24.95 -24.37 -28.21
CA LEU A 8 -23.63 -23.77 -28.49
C LEU A 8 -23.72 -22.32 -29.00
N PRO A 9 -24.59 -21.97 -29.97
CA PRO A 9 -24.73 -20.59 -30.44
C PRO A 9 -25.35 -19.65 -29.42
N LEU A 10 -26.35 -20.10 -28.65
CA LEU A 10 -27.00 -19.29 -27.60
C LEU A 10 -26.03 -18.98 -26.44
N MET A 11 -25.18 -19.94 -26.09
CA MET A 11 -24.18 -19.77 -25.04
C MET A 11 -22.97 -18.95 -25.52
N TYR A 12 -22.56 -19.10 -26.79
CA TYR A 12 -21.60 -18.21 -27.44
C TYR A 12 -22.14 -16.78 -27.54
N PHE A 13 -23.43 -16.61 -27.83
CA PHE A 13 -24.08 -15.30 -27.89
C PHE A 13 -24.17 -14.64 -26.51
N ALA A 14 -24.51 -15.40 -25.45
CA ALA A 14 -24.47 -14.91 -24.07
C ALA A 14 -23.05 -14.53 -23.62
N TRP A 15 -22.05 -15.33 -24.00
CA TRP A 15 -20.63 -15.04 -23.77
C TRP A 15 -20.14 -13.79 -24.52
N ASN A 16 -20.61 -13.55 -25.75
CA ASN A 16 -20.18 -12.41 -26.57
C ASN A 16 -20.90 -11.10 -26.21
N GLN A 17 -22.17 -11.16 -25.80
CA GLN A 17 -22.91 -9.97 -25.33
C GLN A 17 -22.32 -9.37 -24.04
N LEU A 18 -21.73 -10.21 -23.17
CA LEU A 18 -21.00 -9.75 -21.98
C LEU A 18 -19.61 -9.15 -22.26
N ARG A 19 -19.03 -9.39 -23.45
CA ARG A 19 -17.72 -8.85 -23.86
C ARG A 19 -17.81 -7.48 -24.53
N LEU A 20 -18.95 -7.15 -25.14
CA LEU A 20 -19.07 -6.02 -26.06
C LEU A 20 -19.72 -4.77 -25.46
N ASN A 21 -20.43 -4.90 -24.33
CA ASN A 21 -21.00 -3.76 -23.61
C ASN A 21 -20.48 -3.77 -22.16
N PRO A 22 -19.35 -3.12 -21.85
CA PRO A 22 -19.10 -2.74 -20.47
C PRO A 22 -20.26 -1.80 -20.06
N PRO A 23 -21.10 -2.16 -19.06
CA PRO A 23 -22.07 -1.20 -18.56
C PRO A 23 -21.32 0.05 -18.10
N SER A 24 -21.85 1.22 -18.41
CA SER A 24 -21.43 2.46 -17.77
C SER A 24 -21.46 2.24 -16.26
N LEU A 25 -20.29 2.37 -15.61
CA LEU A 25 -20.03 1.91 -14.24
C LEU A 25 -21.11 2.43 -13.26
N PRO A 26 -22.02 1.57 -12.76
CA PRO A 26 -23.00 1.97 -11.75
C PRO A 26 -22.54 1.56 -10.34
N GLU A 27 -23.23 2.11 -9.34
CA GLU A 27 -23.02 2.03 -7.89
C GLU A 27 -22.37 0.76 -7.34
N THR A 28 -21.68 0.96 -6.23
CA THR A 28 -20.90 0.01 -5.42
C THR A 28 -21.42 -1.43 -5.36
N ASP A 29 -22.72 -1.71 -5.29
CA ASP A 29 -23.28 -3.09 -5.17
C ASP A 29 -23.32 -3.86 -6.50
N ALA A 30 -23.23 -3.16 -7.63
CA ALA A 30 -23.18 -3.77 -8.95
C ALA A 30 -21.90 -4.61 -9.15
N ILE A 31 -20.77 -4.21 -8.57
CA ILE A 31 -19.46 -4.88 -8.78
C ILE A 31 -19.45 -6.32 -8.23
N LEU A 32 -19.97 -6.53 -7.02
CA LEU A 32 -20.06 -7.88 -6.42
C LEU A 32 -21.02 -8.77 -7.22
N ASN A 33 -22.18 -8.22 -7.63
CA ASN A 33 -23.13 -8.94 -8.47
C ASN A 33 -22.57 -9.31 -9.85
N ILE A 34 -21.74 -8.43 -10.45
CA ILE A 34 -21.04 -8.72 -11.71
C ILE A 34 -20.06 -9.89 -11.52
N ALA A 35 -19.31 -9.91 -10.42
CA ALA A 35 -18.37 -11.01 -10.12
C ALA A 35 -19.10 -12.35 -9.96
N ALA A 36 -20.17 -12.38 -9.16
CA ALA A 36 -21.01 -13.55 -8.94
C ALA A 36 -21.70 -14.04 -10.22
N THR A 37 -22.15 -13.13 -11.08
CA THR A 37 -22.76 -13.49 -12.37
C THR A 37 -21.72 -14.10 -13.32
N ARG A 38 -20.50 -13.53 -13.36
CA ARG A 38 -19.39 -14.08 -14.14
C ARG A 38 -18.99 -15.46 -13.66
N SER A 39 -18.83 -15.67 -12.34
CA SER A 39 -18.54 -17.00 -11.80
C SER A 39 -19.63 -18.00 -12.13
N ALA A 40 -20.91 -17.66 -11.92
CA ALA A 40 -22.06 -18.52 -12.26
C ALA A 40 -22.08 -18.94 -13.74
N SER A 41 -21.72 -18.03 -14.65
CA SER A 41 -21.63 -18.35 -16.08
C SER A 41 -20.52 -19.37 -16.40
N ILE A 42 -19.37 -19.27 -15.73
CA ILE A 42 -18.24 -20.20 -15.91
C ILE A 42 -18.62 -21.58 -15.36
N TYR A 43 -19.25 -21.64 -14.17
CA TYR A 43 -19.75 -22.90 -13.60
C TYR A 43 -20.79 -23.57 -14.50
N SER A 44 -21.74 -22.80 -15.05
CA SER A 44 -22.80 -23.31 -15.94
C SER A 44 -22.23 -23.88 -17.24
N PHE A 45 -21.26 -23.18 -17.85
CA PHE A 45 -20.59 -23.64 -19.07
C PHE A 45 -19.87 -24.97 -18.84
N ALA A 46 -19.14 -25.10 -17.74
CA ALA A 46 -18.35 -26.28 -17.48
C ALA A 46 -19.19 -27.50 -17.08
N ALA A 47 -20.28 -27.29 -16.32
CA ALA A 47 -21.28 -28.32 -16.07
C ALA A 47 -21.85 -28.88 -17.38
N TRP A 48 -22.11 -28.01 -18.36
CA TRP A 48 -22.56 -28.42 -19.69
C TRP A 48 -21.51 -29.27 -20.43
N VAL A 49 -20.22 -28.90 -20.39
CA VAL A 49 -19.15 -29.70 -21.00
C VAL A 49 -19.06 -31.10 -20.40
N VAL A 50 -19.17 -31.21 -19.07
CA VAL A 50 -19.20 -32.51 -18.37
C VAL A 50 -20.41 -33.34 -18.83
N LEU A 51 -21.60 -32.74 -18.91
CA LEU A 51 -22.81 -33.44 -19.35
C LEU A 51 -22.70 -33.94 -20.81
N VAL A 52 -22.12 -33.13 -21.71
CA VAL A 52 -21.91 -33.51 -23.11
C VAL A 52 -20.90 -34.64 -23.23
N THR A 53 -19.77 -34.56 -22.52
CA THR A 53 -18.74 -35.61 -22.54
C THR A 53 -19.22 -36.91 -21.92
N ALA A 54 -19.97 -36.86 -20.81
CA ALA A 54 -20.63 -38.01 -20.21
C ALA A 54 -21.65 -38.64 -21.17
N GLY A 55 -22.49 -37.82 -21.81
CA GLY A 55 -23.47 -38.28 -22.79
C GLY A 55 -22.82 -38.93 -24.02
N LEU A 56 -21.71 -38.38 -24.51
CA LEU A 56 -20.96 -38.94 -25.63
C LEU A 56 -20.27 -40.26 -25.24
N GLY A 57 -19.66 -40.32 -24.05
CA GLY A 57 -19.05 -41.54 -23.51
C GLY A 57 -20.06 -42.67 -23.32
N LEU A 58 -21.26 -42.35 -22.79
CA LEU A 58 -22.35 -43.31 -22.66
C LEU A 58 -22.83 -43.80 -24.03
N ALA A 59 -22.98 -42.90 -25.01
CA ALA A 59 -23.40 -43.27 -26.36
C ALA A 59 -22.41 -44.20 -27.06
N LEU A 60 -21.11 -43.97 -26.89
CA LEU A 60 -20.05 -44.83 -27.42
C LEU A 60 -20.01 -46.18 -26.70
N ALA A 61 -20.14 -46.20 -25.37
CA ALA A 61 -20.20 -47.43 -24.58
C ALA A 61 -21.42 -48.31 -24.93
N ILE A 62 -22.59 -47.69 -25.19
CA ILE A 62 -23.78 -48.40 -25.67
C ILE A 62 -23.56 -49.03 -27.05
N ARG A 63 -22.78 -48.37 -27.91
CA ARG A 63 -22.50 -48.81 -29.28
C ARG A 63 -21.49 -49.96 -29.34
N GLU A 64 -20.56 -50.05 -28.40
CA GLU A 64 -19.51 -51.07 -28.35
C GLU A 64 -19.86 -52.32 -27.52
N LEU A 65 -21.07 -52.40 -26.92
CA LEU A 65 -21.51 -53.62 -26.23
C LEU A 65 -21.47 -54.83 -27.19
N PRO A 66 -20.55 -55.80 -26.99
CA PRO A 66 -20.41 -56.91 -27.91
C PRO A 66 -21.63 -57.82 -27.74
N ASN A 67 -22.29 -58.13 -28.85
CA ASN A 67 -23.18 -59.28 -28.89
C ASN A 67 -22.32 -60.54 -28.66
N ARG A 68 -22.36 -61.06 -27.43
CA ARG A 68 -21.82 -62.34 -26.91
C ARG A 68 -20.48 -62.29 -26.16
N ASN A 69 -20.55 -62.88 -24.95
CA ASN A 69 -19.50 -63.33 -24.01
C ASN A 69 -18.89 -62.32 -23.02
N SER A 70 -19.63 -62.14 -21.90
CA SER A 70 -19.19 -62.08 -20.50
C SER A 70 -17.90 -61.34 -20.10
N THR A 71 -17.61 -60.18 -20.68
CA THR A 71 -16.84 -59.17 -19.94
C THR A 71 -17.78 -58.52 -18.92
N PRO A 72 -17.48 -58.59 -17.60
CA PRO A 72 -18.34 -57.97 -16.61
C PRO A 72 -18.34 -56.45 -16.83
N ALA A 73 -19.54 -55.86 -16.87
CA ALA A 73 -19.75 -54.44 -17.19
C ALA A 73 -18.87 -53.49 -16.34
N THR A 74 -18.46 -53.94 -15.15
CA THR A 74 -17.52 -53.25 -14.27
C THR A 74 -16.15 -52.96 -14.91
N VAL A 75 -15.65 -53.80 -15.83
CA VAL A 75 -14.33 -53.60 -16.47
C VAL A 75 -14.34 -52.44 -17.46
N VAL A 76 -15.48 -52.13 -18.06
CA VAL A 76 -15.65 -50.99 -18.98
C VAL A 76 -16.14 -49.74 -18.25
N LEU A 77 -17.08 -49.91 -17.31
CA LEU A 77 -17.69 -48.78 -16.59
C LEU A 77 -16.75 -48.14 -15.55
N ALA A 78 -15.86 -48.92 -14.92
CA ALA A 78 -14.94 -48.39 -13.90
C ALA A 78 -13.91 -47.39 -14.46
N PRO A 79 -13.17 -47.65 -15.56
CA PRO A 79 -12.26 -46.66 -16.13
C PRO A 79 -12.99 -45.44 -16.71
N LEU A 80 -14.19 -45.62 -17.26
CA LEU A 80 -15.05 -44.52 -17.70
C LEU A 80 -15.49 -43.63 -16.53
N ALA A 81 -15.93 -44.23 -15.42
CA ALA A 81 -16.28 -43.51 -14.21
C ALA A 81 -15.06 -42.80 -13.59
N GLY A 82 -13.89 -43.45 -13.59
CA GLY A 82 -12.62 -42.85 -13.15
C GLY A 82 -12.19 -41.66 -14.00
N PHE A 83 -12.29 -41.78 -15.33
CA PHE A 83 -11.99 -40.69 -16.26
C PHE A 83 -12.99 -39.52 -16.11
N LEU A 84 -14.28 -39.83 -15.92
CA LEU A 84 -15.30 -38.82 -15.66
C LEU A 84 -15.06 -38.11 -14.33
N ALA A 85 -14.77 -38.85 -13.26
CA ALA A 85 -14.47 -38.28 -11.95
C ALA A 85 -13.20 -37.40 -12.00
N LEU A 86 -12.15 -37.84 -12.70
CA LEU A 86 -10.94 -37.06 -12.91
C LEU A 86 -11.22 -35.80 -13.75
N GLY A 87 -11.99 -35.93 -14.83
CA GLY A 87 -12.40 -34.81 -15.68
C GLY A 87 -13.23 -33.77 -14.93
N VAL A 88 -14.18 -34.21 -14.11
CA VAL A 88 -14.97 -33.34 -13.22
C VAL A 88 -14.08 -32.65 -12.20
N ALA A 89 -13.16 -33.38 -11.56
CA ALA A 89 -12.25 -32.80 -10.57
C ALA A 89 -11.32 -31.74 -11.18
N LEU A 90 -10.70 -32.03 -12.34
CA LEU A 90 -9.85 -31.08 -13.05
C LEU A 90 -10.62 -29.86 -13.53
N THR A 91 -11.86 -30.08 -13.99
CA THR A 91 -12.75 -29.00 -14.44
C THR A 91 -13.17 -28.12 -13.27
N ALA A 92 -13.51 -28.69 -12.11
CA ALA A 92 -13.83 -27.94 -10.90
C ALA A 92 -12.65 -27.07 -10.42
N ILE A 93 -11.42 -27.61 -10.44
CA ILE A 93 -10.20 -26.86 -10.11
C ILE A 93 -10.00 -25.69 -11.08
N TYR A 94 -10.12 -25.94 -12.39
CA TYR A 94 -9.94 -24.92 -13.43
C TYR A 94 -11.00 -23.80 -13.34
N ILE A 95 -12.26 -24.13 -13.07
CA ILE A 95 -13.32 -23.14 -12.90
C ILE A 95 -13.08 -22.27 -11.66
N GLY A 96 -12.71 -22.87 -10.53
CA GLY A 96 -12.44 -22.14 -9.29
C GLY A 96 -11.39 -21.05 -9.51
N SER A 97 -10.28 -21.39 -10.17
CA SER A 97 -9.24 -20.42 -10.56
C SER A 97 -9.76 -19.31 -11.48
N ARG A 98 -10.54 -19.66 -12.52
CA ARG A 98 -11.12 -18.65 -13.44
C ARG A 98 -12.13 -17.73 -12.76
N ALA A 99 -12.93 -18.27 -11.84
CA ALA A 99 -13.85 -17.49 -11.03
C ALA A 99 -13.08 -16.56 -10.08
N ALA A 100 -12.03 -17.04 -9.42
CA ALA A 100 -11.15 -16.23 -8.58
C ALA A 100 -10.50 -15.07 -9.36
N ASP A 101 -10.02 -15.32 -10.58
CA ASP A 101 -9.50 -14.26 -11.47
C ASP A 101 -10.53 -13.19 -11.81
N ALA A 102 -11.80 -13.58 -11.99
CA ALA A 102 -12.87 -12.62 -12.24
C ALA A 102 -13.06 -11.66 -11.05
N HIS A 103 -12.97 -12.16 -9.81
CA HIS A 103 -13.04 -11.36 -8.59
C HIS A 103 -11.82 -10.45 -8.45
N ARG A 104 -10.61 -11.01 -8.65
CA ARG A 104 -9.34 -10.24 -8.62
C ARG A 104 -9.36 -9.06 -9.60
N ASN A 105 -9.78 -9.28 -10.84
CA ASN A 105 -9.75 -8.24 -11.87
C ASN A 105 -10.66 -7.05 -11.58
N LEU A 106 -11.66 -7.23 -10.71
CA LEU A 106 -12.57 -6.17 -10.28
C LEU A 106 -12.03 -5.34 -9.11
N VAL A 107 -10.95 -5.78 -8.45
CA VAL A 107 -10.33 -5.09 -7.30
C VAL A 107 -9.93 -3.66 -7.66
N GLN A 108 -9.40 -3.41 -8.86
CA GLN A 108 -8.94 -2.08 -9.28
C GLN A 108 -10.06 -1.04 -9.35
N ALA A 109 -11.30 -1.47 -9.56
CA ALA A 109 -12.48 -0.61 -9.63
C ALA A 109 -13.27 -0.56 -8.32
N ALA A 110 -12.82 -1.29 -7.29
CA ALA A 110 -13.54 -1.46 -6.04
C ALA A 110 -13.05 -0.50 -4.95
N THR A 111 -13.95 -0.17 -4.03
CA THR A 111 -13.56 0.46 -2.76
C THR A 111 -12.72 -0.51 -1.91
N PRO A 112 -11.89 -0.05 -0.97
CA PRO A 112 -11.03 -0.93 -0.17
C PRO A 112 -11.78 -2.07 0.54
N ALA A 113 -12.96 -1.78 1.10
CA ALA A 113 -13.79 -2.79 1.76
C ALA A 113 -14.30 -3.86 0.77
N LYS A 114 -14.66 -3.46 -0.46
CA LYS A 114 -15.14 -4.37 -1.50
C LYS A 114 -14.00 -5.16 -2.14
N ALA A 115 -12.84 -4.54 -2.33
CA ALA A 115 -11.63 -5.21 -2.74
C ALA A 115 -11.29 -6.36 -1.77
N LEU A 116 -11.38 -6.11 -0.45
CA LEU A 116 -11.14 -7.13 0.56
C LEU A 116 -12.16 -8.28 0.47
N ALA A 117 -13.46 -7.98 0.31
CA ALA A 117 -14.50 -8.99 0.16
C ALA A 117 -14.34 -9.85 -1.12
N LEU A 118 -14.04 -9.21 -2.26
CA LEU A 118 -13.76 -9.90 -3.52
C LEU A 118 -12.55 -10.85 -3.39
N LEU A 119 -11.51 -10.42 -2.69
CA LEU A 119 -10.32 -11.21 -2.45
C LEU A 119 -10.57 -12.35 -1.45
N ALA A 120 -11.45 -12.16 -0.47
CA ALA A 120 -11.88 -13.24 0.42
C ALA A 120 -12.63 -14.35 -0.35
N GLU A 121 -13.53 -13.98 -1.27
CA GLU A 121 -14.19 -14.97 -2.13
C GLU A 121 -13.19 -15.67 -3.07
N ALA A 122 -12.21 -14.92 -3.61
CA ALA A 122 -11.16 -15.49 -4.44
C ALA A 122 -10.31 -16.55 -3.71
N THR A 123 -10.02 -16.36 -2.41
CA THR A 123 -9.26 -17.35 -1.62
C THR A 123 -10.08 -18.61 -1.31
N GLU A 124 -11.40 -18.52 -1.23
CA GLU A 124 -12.29 -19.69 -1.10
C GLU A 124 -12.41 -20.47 -2.43
N LEU A 125 -12.50 -19.75 -3.55
CA LEU A 125 -12.62 -20.33 -4.89
C LEU A 125 -11.33 -21.03 -5.35
N ALA A 126 -10.17 -20.52 -4.93
CA ALA A 126 -8.86 -21.04 -5.30
C ALA A 126 -7.89 -21.05 -4.11
N PRO A 127 -8.12 -21.92 -3.10
CA PRO A 127 -7.39 -21.89 -1.82
C PRO A 127 -5.93 -22.35 -1.89
N ARG A 128 -5.48 -22.80 -3.06
CA ARG A 128 -4.12 -23.26 -3.34
C ARG A 128 -3.30 -22.25 -4.14
N GLU A 129 -3.89 -21.15 -4.59
CA GLU A 129 -3.19 -20.09 -5.30
C GLU A 129 -2.69 -19.06 -4.28
N ASP A 130 -1.38 -18.92 -4.16
CA ASP A 130 -0.74 -18.03 -3.21
C ASP A 130 -1.07 -16.55 -3.47
N GLU A 131 -1.18 -16.17 -4.74
CA GLU A 131 -1.41 -14.78 -5.15
C GLU A 131 -2.69 -14.18 -4.56
N TYR A 132 -3.80 -14.92 -4.48
CA TYR A 132 -5.05 -14.40 -3.91
C TYR A 132 -4.92 -14.17 -2.40
N TRP A 133 -4.26 -15.10 -1.70
CA TRP A 133 -3.96 -14.95 -0.27
C TRP A 133 -3.02 -13.76 -0.02
N TYR A 134 -2.02 -13.58 -0.87
CA TYR A 134 -1.10 -12.46 -0.83
C TYR A 134 -1.81 -11.12 -1.04
N LEU A 135 -2.65 -11.02 -2.07
CA LEU A 135 -3.42 -9.82 -2.36
C LEU A 135 -4.41 -9.51 -1.21
N HIS A 136 -5.15 -10.52 -0.74
CA HIS A 136 -6.06 -10.37 0.41
C HIS A 136 -5.33 -9.86 1.64
N GLY A 137 -4.17 -10.44 1.95
CA GLY A 137 -3.33 -10.04 3.08
C GLY A 137 -2.77 -8.63 2.95
N ARG A 138 -2.28 -8.25 1.77
CA ARG A 138 -1.77 -6.90 1.51
C ARG A 138 -2.88 -5.84 1.58
N THR A 139 -4.05 -6.13 1.02
CA THR A 139 -5.21 -5.22 1.11
C THR A 139 -5.68 -5.07 2.55
N ALA A 140 -5.70 -6.15 3.35
CA ALA A 140 -6.03 -6.07 4.77
C ALA A 140 -4.99 -5.24 5.56
N LEU A 141 -3.71 -5.35 5.24
CA LEU A 141 -2.65 -4.51 5.83
C LEU A 141 -2.89 -3.02 5.57
N LEU A 142 -3.19 -2.64 4.33
CA LEU A 142 -3.50 -1.26 3.96
C LEU A 142 -4.78 -0.77 4.63
N ALA A 143 -5.81 -1.62 4.67
CA ALA A 143 -7.05 -1.33 5.37
C ALA A 143 -6.79 -1.09 6.87
N ALA A 144 -5.89 -1.86 7.50
CA ALA A 144 -5.50 -1.65 8.90
C ALA A 144 -4.91 -0.25 9.13
N ARG A 145 -4.02 0.22 8.25
CA ARG A 145 -3.39 1.56 8.34
C ARG A 145 -4.41 2.69 8.28
N SER A 146 -5.53 2.49 7.58
CA SER A 146 -6.61 3.48 7.51
C SER A 146 -7.58 3.46 8.70
N GLN A 147 -7.50 2.48 9.61
CA GLN A 147 -8.43 2.39 10.73
C GLN A 147 -8.08 3.37 11.85
N ALA A 148 -9.08 4.11 12.31
CA ALA A 148 -8.96 5.03 13.44
C ALA A 148 -8.96 4.30 14.78
N SER A 149 -9.79 3.26 14.94
CA SER A 149 -9.88 2.53 16.21
C SER A 149 -8.82 1.43 16.33
N GLN A 150 -8.28 1.26 17.53
CA GLN A 150 -7.29 0.20 17.81
C GLN A 150 -7.87 -1.20 17.59
N GLY A 151 -9.16 -1.40 17.93
CA GLY A 151 -9.85 -2.68 17.75
C GLY A 151 -10.03 -3.07 16.28
N GLU A 152 -10.52 -2.17 15.43
CA GLU A 152 -10.67 -2.44 14.00
C GLU A 152 -9.31 -2.64 13.32
N ARG A 153 -8.30 -1.86 13.73
CA ARG A 153 -6.92 -2.04 13.27
C ARG A 153 -6.39 -3.42 13.61
N ALA A 154 -6.60 -3.90 14.84
CA ALA A 154 -6.19 -5.23 15.27
C ALA A 154 -6.88 -6.35 14.48
N GLY A 155 -8.19 -6.21 14.23
CA GLY A 155 -8.95 -7.15 13.39
C GLY A 155 -8.39 -7.25 11.98
N MET A 156 -8.13 -6.12 11.32
CA MET A 156 -7.55 -6.09 9.97
C MET A 156 -6.13 -6.67 9.94
N ARG A 157 -5.31 -6.42 10.97
CA ARG A 157 -3.97 -7.04 11.12
C ARG A 157 -4.03 -8.55 11.28
N ALA A 158 -5.03 -9.08 11.98
CA ALA A 158 -5.22 -10.52 12.12
C ALA A 158 -5.56 -11.17 10.76
N ILE A 159 -6.44 -10.54 9.98
CA ILE A 159 -6.77 -10.97 8.60
C ILE A 159 -5.52 -10.93 7.72
N ALA A 160 -4.76 -9.83 7.78
CA ALA A 160 -3.52 -9.66 7.04
C ALA A 160 -2.52 -10.78 7.36
N ARG A 161 -2.28 -11.05 8.64
CA ARG A 161 -1.38 -12.11 9.10
C ARG A 161 -1.77 -13.46 8.55
N ALA A 162 -3.01 -13.90 8.82
CA ALA A 162 -3.47 -15.23 8.45
C ALA A 162 -3.35 -15.46 6.94
N SER A 163 -3.67 -14.44 6.14
CA SER A 163 -3.62 -14.51 4.68
C SER A 163 -2.19 -14.54 4.16
N LEU A 164 -1.30 -13.68 4.67
CA LEU A 164 0.10 -13.65 4.26
C LEU A 164 0.86 -14.92 4.68
N GLU A 165 0.60 -15.44 5.88
CA GLU A 165 1.15 -16.72 6.33
C GLU A 165 0.65 -17.88 5.45
N ARG A 166 -0.63 -17.84 5.04
CA ARG A 166 -1.17 -18.84 4.12
C ARG A 166 -0.51 -18.77 2.73
N ALA A 167 -0.32 -17.57 2.20
CA ALA A 167 0.42 -17.35 0.95
C ALA A 167 1.86 -17.90 1.05
N LEU A 168 2.54 -17.65 2.17
CA LEU A 168 3.89 -18.16 2.42
C LEU A 168 3.92 -19.70 2.56
N GLN A 169 2.92 -20.32 3.19
CA GLN A 169 2.83 -21.79 3.27
C GLN A 169 2.69 -22.45 1.91
N ILE A 170 1.93 -21.82 0.99
CA ILE A 170 1.74 -22.30 -0.37
C ILE A 170 3.03 -22.09 -1.19
N SER A 171 3.66 -20.93 -1.05
CA SER A 171 4.84 -20.52 -1.81
C SER A 171 5.93 -19.97 -0.88
N PRO A 172 6.76 -20.86 -0.27
CA PRO A 172 7.68 -20.49 0.82
C PRO A 172 8.89 -19.66 0.36
N PHE A 173 9.18 -19.64 -0.94
CA PHE A 173 10.30 -18.91 -1.51
C PHE A 173 9.87 -17.67 -2.31
N ASN A 174 8.61 -17.23 -2.16
CA ASN A 174 8.16 -15.99 -2.77
C ASN A 174 8.53 -14.80 -1.86
N PRO A 175 9.50 -13.96 -2.24
CA PRO A 175 9.99 -12.91 -1.37
C PRO A 175 8.97 -11.76 -1.16
N ASN A 176 7.97 -11.61 -2.03
CA ASN A 176 6.90 -10.64 -1.84
C ASN A 176 6.05 -10.96 -0.60
N HIS A 177 5.89 -12.24 -0.26
CA HIS A 177 5.13 -12.63 0.94
C HIS A 177 5.92 -12.30 2.21
N LEU A 178 7.22 -12.57 2.18
CA LEU A 178 8.14 -12.25 3.28
C LEU A 178 8.19 -10.73 3.52
N ILE A 179 8.32 -9.91 2.48
CA ILE A 179 8.36 -8.45 2.67
C ILE A 179 7.02 -7.90 3.19
N SER A 180 5.88 -8.47 2.78
CA SER A 180 4.59 -8.08 3.35
C SER A 180 4.43 -8.49 4.82
N LEU A 181 4.93 -9.65 5.22
CA LEU A 181 5.00 -10.04 6.63
C LEU A 181 5.95 -9.15 7.42
N ALA A 182 7.07 -8.74 6.82
CA ALA A 182 7.97 -7.77 7.44
C ALA A 182 7.27 -6.44 7.71
N ARG A 183 6.57 -5.89 6.72
CA ARG A 183 5.79 -4.64 6.83
C ARG A 183 4.69 -4.76 7.89
N LEU A 184 3.96 -5.87 7.94
CA LEU A 184 2.95 -6.10 8.97
C LEU A 184 3.56 -6.09 10.38
N ASN A 185 4.69 -6.77 10.60
CA ASN A 185 5.35 -6.77 11.90
C ASN A 185 5.94 -5.38 12.22
N PHE A 186 6.47 -4.65 11.24
CA PHE A 186 6.90 -3.27 11.44
C PHE A 186 5.77 -2.38 11.95
N ASP A 187 4.62 -2.36 11.25
CA ASP A 187 3.44 -1.55 11.65
C ASP A 187 2.95 -1.92 13.06
N MET A 188 3.03 -3.19 13.41
CA MET A 188 2.67 -3.67 14.74
C MET A 188 3.65 -3.24 15.82
N ALA A 189 4.95 -3.26 15.54
CA ALA A 189 5.97 -2.82 16.49
C ALA A 189 5.79 -1.33 16.81
N GLN A 190 5.47 -0.50 15.81
CA GLN A 190 5.22 0.94 16.00
C GLN A 190 4.08 1.22 16.99
N ASP A 191 3.01 0.43 16.93
CA ASP A 191 1.84 0.59 17.79
C ASP A 191 1.95 -0.14 19.15
N THR A 192 3.04 -0.88 19.39
CA THR A 192 3.18 -1.68 20.62
C THR A 192 3.91 -0.86 21.69
N GLU A 193 3.26 -0.63 22.84
CA GLU A 193 3.83 0.16 23.93
C GLU A 193 4.87 -0.61 24.75
N ASP A 194 4.59 -1.89 25.08
CA ASP A 194 5.51 -2.71 25.87
C ASP A 194 6.84 -2.92 25.10
N PRO A 195 8.00 -2.52 25.67
CA PRO A 195 9.27 -2.60 24.96
C PRO A 195 9.70 -4.03 24.62
N THR A 196 9.34 -5.02 25.44
CA THR A 196 9.72 -6.43 25.22
C THR A 196 8.94 -6.99 24.05
N ASP A 197 7.63 -6.79 24.04
CA ASP A 197 6.75 -7.21 22.94
C ASP A 197 7.09 -6.47 21.65
N ARG A 198 7.32 -5.16 21.72
CA ARG A 198 7.77 -4.34 20.60
C ARG A 198 9.03 -4.94 19.97
N ASN A 199 10.06 -5.24 20.77
CA ASN A 199 11.32 -5.80 20.28
C ASN A 199 11.12 -7.21 19.68
N ALA A 200 10.29 -8.06 20.29
CA ALA A 200 9.99 -9.37 19.75
C ALA A 200 9.27 -9.30 18.40
N ILE A 201 8.34 -8.36 18.23
CA ILE A 201 7.66 -8.10 16.96
C ILE A 201 8.64 -7.51 15.93
N ALA A 202 9.44 -6.52 16.31
CA ALA A 202 10.43 -5.89 15.45
C ALA A 202 11.46 -6.91 14.93
N ASN A 203 11.93 -7.82 15.78
CA ASN A 203 12.82 -8.91 15.38
C ASN A 203 12.18 -9.86 14.36
N ARG A 204 10.85 -10.06 14.38
CA ARG A 204 10.18 -10.80 13.29
C ARG A 204 10.21 -10.03 11.98
N SER A 205 9.99 -8.71 12.03
CA SER A 205 10.11 -7.85 10.85
C SER A 205 11.52 -7.90 10.23
N ASP A 206 12.55 -7.83 11.08
CA ASP A 206 13.95 -7.95 10.70
C ASP A 206 14.24 -9.30 10.00
N ASN A 207 13.84 -10.40 10.63
CA ASN A 207 14.03 -11.75 10.09
C ASN A 207 13.34 -11.95 8.73
N TYR A 208 12.11 -11.46 8.57
CA TYR A 208 11.40 -11.53 7.29
C TYR A 208 12.06 -10.66 6.21
N SER A 209 12.51 -9.45 6.56
CA SER A 209 13.22 -8.56 5.63
C SER A 209 14.54 -9.20 5.15
N ALA A 210 15.34 -9.72 6.08
CA ALA A 210 16.57 -10.44 5.78
C ALA A 210 16.31 -11.66 4.89
N ALA A 211 15.26 -12.43 5.16
CA ALA A 211 14.89 -13.59 4.35
C ALA A 211 14.47 -13.19 2.93
N ALA A 212 13.67 -12.13 2.77
CA ALA A 212 13.26 -11.63 1.45
C ALA A 212 14.47 -11.18 0.62
N LEU A 213 15.40 -10.45 1.22
CA LEU A 213 16.60 -9.93 0.55
C LEU A 213 17.65 -11.02 0.25
N ARG A 214 17.66 -12.14 0.97
CA ARG A 214 18.44 -13.32 0.53
C ARG A 214 17.94 -13.90 -0.79
N LEU A 215 16.64 -13.81 -1.06
CA LEU A 215 16.01 -14.34 -2.28
C LEU A 215 16.04 -13.33 -3.44
N ASN A 216 16.00 -12.04 -3.14
CA ASN A 216 16.13 -10.97 -4.13
C ASN A 216 16.95 -9.80 -3.57
N PRO A 217 18.30 -9.89 -3.61
CA PRO A 217 19.19 -8.91 -2.98
C PRO A 217 19.27 -7.58 -3.72
N HIS A 218 18.69 -7.48 -4.91
CA HIS A 218 18.80 -6.31 -5.79
C HIS A 218 17.59 -5.38 -5.73
N ASP A 219 16.56 -5.70 -4.92
CA ASP A 219 15.41 -4.79 -4.77
C ASP A 219 15.75 -3.68 -3.76
N ALA A 220 16.13 -2.51 -4.29
CA ALA A 220 16.44 -1.31 -3.51
C ALA A 220 15.32 -0.95 -2.54
N ARG A 221 14.04 -1.15 -2.92
CA ARG A 221 12.88 -0.77 -2.10
C ARG A 221 12.80 -1.61 -0.84
N TRP A 222 13.27 -2.85 -0.88
CA TRP A 222 13.24 -3.72 0.30
C TRP A 222 14.37 -3.40 1.25
N TRP A 223 15.55 -3.04 0.74
CA TRP A 223 16.62 -2.46 1.57
C TRP A 223 16.14 -1.18 2.27
N GLN A 224 15.45 -0.29 1.55
CA GLN A 224 14.88 0.90 2.14
C GLN A 224 13.85 0.58 3.24
N ASN A 225 12.91 -0.35 2.99
CA ASN A 225 11.91 -0.74 4.00
C ASN A 225 12.55 -1.35 5.25
N TRP A 226 13.61 -2.15 5.06
CA TRP A 226 14.34 -2.73 6.16
C TRP A 226 15.09 -1.68 6.98
N ALA A 227 15.70 -0.69 6.31
CA ALA A 227 16.36 0.42 7.00
C ALA A 227 15.41 1.25 7.86
N VAL A 228 14.14 1.42 7.43
CA VAL A 228 13.13 2.15 8.21
C VAL A 228 12.84 1.44 9.54
N LEU A 229 12.92 0.11 9.59
CA LEU A 229 12.81 -0.64 10.86
C LEU A 229 13.93 -0.26 11.83
N ASP A 230 15.18 -0.23 11.36
CA ASP A 230 16.32 0.15 12.20
C ASP A 230 16.18 1.59 12.69
N TYR A 231 15.77 2.49 11.80
CA TYR A 231 15.64 3.91 12.07
C TYR A 231 14.51 4.22 13.08
N GLU A 232 13.29 3.75 12.79
CA GLU A 232 12.09 4.17 13.52
C GLU A 232 11.79 3.31 14.75
N VAL A 233 12.24 2.06 14.78
CA VAL A 233 11.91 1.11 15.86
C VAL A 233 13.11 0.79 16.72
N PHE A 234 14.23 0.39 16.11
CA PHE A 234 15.45 0.07 16.88
C PHE A 234 16.27 1.31 17.24
N HIS A 235 16.02 2.44 16.57
CA HIS A 235 16.84 3.66 16.65
C HIS A 235 18.34 3.39 16.39
N ASP A 236 18.64 2.38 15.58
CA ASP A 236 19.99 2.06 15.10
C ASP A 236 20.25 2.81 13.79
N TYR A 237 20.60 4.08 13.94
CA TYR A 237 20.87 4.97 12.81
C TYR A 237 22.06 4.52 11.95
N ALA A 238 23.03 3.79 12.53
CA ALA A 238 24.17 3.29 11.79
C ALA A 238 23.75 2.14 10.87
N ALA A 239 23.02 1.16 11.41
CA ALA A 239 22.48 0.05 10.62
C ALA A 239 21.52 0.54 9.52
N ALA A 240 20.66 1.52 9.84
CA ALA A 240 19.77 2.15 8.86
C ALA A 240 20.57 2.77 7.70
N ALA A 241 21.60 3.55 8.00
CA ALA A 241 22.42 4.22 7.00
C ALA A 241 23.18 3.23 6.10
N GLU A 242 23.68 2.11 6.65
CA GLU A 242 24.32 1.06 5.84
C GLU A 242 23.35 0.43 4.84
N LYS A 243 22.15 0.06 5.30
CA LYS A 243 21.10 -0.52 4.44
C LYS A 243 20.64 0.47 3.37
N LEU A 244 20.54 1.75 3.69
CA LEU A 244 20.17 2.79 2.72
C LEU A 244 21.26 3.08 1.70
N LYS A 245 22.54 3.07 2.10
CA LYS A 245 23.67 3.13 1.15
C LYS A 245 23.65 1.93 0.21
N ARG A 246 23.32 0.74 0.71
CA ARG A 246 23.10 -0.43 -0.13
C ARG A 246 21.95 -0.21 -1.11
N ALA A 247 20.79 0.27 -0.65
CA ALA A 247 19.66 0.58 -1.51
C ALA A 247 19.99 1.60 -2.62
N LEU A 248 20.73 2.65 -2.27
CA LEU A 248 21.17 3.68 -3.21
C LEU A 248 22.12 3.12 -4.28
N ASN A 249 22.95 2.12 -3.93
CA ASN A 249 23.80 1.44 -4.90
C ASN A 249 23.00 0.55 -5.86
N GLU A 250 21.90 -0.06 -5.40
CA GLU A 250 21.03 -0.90 -6.25
C GLU A 250 20.15 -0.04 -7.18
N ASP A 251 19.64 1.10 -6.69
CA ASP A 251 18.87 2.06 -7.48
C ASP A 251 19.32 3.50 -7.20
N PRO A 252 20.34 4.00 -7.92
CA PRO A 252 20.84 5.36 -7.75
C PRO A 252 19.90 6.43 -8.32
N THR A 253 18.89 6.03 -9.08
CA THR A 253 17.96 6.98 -9.72
C THR A 253 16.80 7.35 -8.81
N ASN A 254 16.50 6.51 -7.82
CA ASN A 254 15.41 6.72 -6.88
C ASN A 254 15.88 7.52 -5.67
N SER A 255 15.37 8.74 -5.56
CA SER A 255 15.69 9.69 -4.49
C SER A 255 15.23 9.24 -3.10
N ARG A 256 14.34 8.24 -2.98
CA ARG A 256 13.84 7.79 -1.68
C ARG A 256 14.96 7.34 -0.75
N SER A 257 16.00 6.68 -1.26
CA SER A 257 17.17 6.30 -0.45
C SER A 257 17.87 7.53 0.15
N LEU A 258 17.99 8.61 -0.63
CA LEU A 258 18.57 9.88 -0.16
C LEU A 258 17.64 10.55 0.86
N VAL A 259 16.34 10.57 0.62
CA VAL A 259 15.36 11.11 1.57
C VAL A 259 15.45 10.39 2.91
N LEU A 260 15.48 9.06 2.91
CA LEU A 260 15.61 8.27 4.14
C LEU A 260 16.97 8.47 4.82
N LEU A 261 18.07 8.65 4.07
CA LEU A 261 19.37 9.01 4.65
C LEU A 261 19.32 10.40 5.31
N GLY A 262 18.59 11.34 4.70
CA GLY A 262 18.28 12.64 5.29
C GLY A 262 17.48 12.50 6.58
N ASN A 263 16.45 11.66 6.61
CA ASN A 263 15.63 11.40 7.81
C ASN A 263 16.49 10.83 8.96
N VAL A 264 17.34 9.84 8.65
CA VAL A 264 18.26 9.24 9.64
C VAL A 264 19.24 10.28 10.19
N SER A 265 19.80 11.12 9.32
CA SER A 265 20.74 12.17 9.72
C SER A 265 20.05 13.28 10.54
N ALA A 266 18.83 13.66 10.15
CA ALA A 266 18.02 14.63 10.89
C ALA A 266 17.64 14.11 12.28
N ALA A 267 17.29 12.83 12.42
CA ALA A 267 17.01 12.26 13.73
C ALA A 267 18.25 12.22 14.65
N ARG A 268 19.43 11.93 14.10
CA ARG A 268 20.70 12.08 14.83
C ARG A 268 20.94 13.53 15.26
N ALA A 269 20.60 14.49 14.40
CA ALA A 269 20.72 15.92 14.69
C ALA A 269 19.79 16.41 15.82
N LEU A 270 18.78 15.61 16.19
CA LEU A 270 17.87 15.87 17.31
C LEU A 270 18.26 15.10 18.59
N SER A 271 19.30 14.27 18.53
CA SER A 271 19.82 13.56 19.70
C SER A 271 20.56 14.51 20.66
N PRO A 272 20.59 14.24 21.98
CA PRO A 272 21.49 14.92 22.91
C PRO A 272 22.98 14.87 22.51
N GLN A 273 23.38 13.94 21.65
CA GLN A 273 24.75 13.85 21.11
C GLN A 273 24.92 14.51 19.73
N ALA A 274 23.95 15.30 19.29
CA ALA A 274 23.97 15.94 17.97
C ALA A 274 25.21 16.82 17.76
N THR A 275 25.72 16.77 16.55
CA THR A 275 26.79 17.64 16.06
C THR A 275 26.27 18.50 14.92
N SER A 276 26.93 19.64 14.64
CA SER A 276 26.58 20.46 13.47
C SER A 276 26.67 19.67 12.16
N SER A 277 27.55 18.67 12.10
CA SER A 277 27.71 17.76 10.96
C SER A 277 26.45 16.97 10.64
N ASP A 278 25.62 16.62 11.64
CA ASP A 278 24.39 15.86 11.43
C ASP A 278 23.34 16.66 10.64
N PHE A 279 23.24 17.96 10.93
CA PHE A 279 22.39 18.88 10.17
C PHE A 279 22.91 19.06 8.74
N ASP A 280 24.22 19.20 8.57
CA ASP A 280 24.84 19.38 7.25
C ASP A 280 24.67 18.13 6.37
N ASP A 281 24.82 16.92 6.96
CA ASP A 281 24.57 15.65 6.28
C ASP A 281 23.11 15.55 5.82
N ALA A 282 22.15 15.85 6.71
CA ALA A 282 20.73 15.82 6.38
C ALA A 282 20.37 16.83 5.26
N LEU A 283 20.91 18.05 5.33
CA LEU A 283 20.74 19.07 4.28
C LEU A 283 21.30 18.58 2.95
N SER A 284 22.48 17.95 2.96
CA SER A 284 23.11 17.40 1.76
C SER A 284 22.24 16.34 1.10
N PHE A 285 21.75 15.37 1.87
CA PHE A 285 20.92 14.29 1.35
C PHE A 285 19.59 14.78 0.78
N TYR A 286 18.86 15.64 1.50
CA TYR A 286 17.60 16.18 0.97
C TYR A 286 17.81 17.07 -0.25
N SER A 287 18.88 17.88 -0.27
CA SER A 287 19.21 18.72 -1.43
C SER A 287 19.54 17.86 -2.65
N ALA A 288 20.31 16.78 -2.46
CA ALA A 288 20.60 15.82 -3.52
C ALA A 288 19.34 15.10 -4.01
N ALA A 289 18.43 14.72 -3.11
CA ALA A 289 17.14 14.13 -3.47
C ALA A 289 16.29 15.08 -4.33
N LEU A 290 16.30 16.38 -4.02
CA LEU A 290 15.51 17.39 -4.72
C LEU A 290 15.98 17.62 -6.17
N VAL A 291 17.26 17.34 -6.48
CA VAL A 291 17.79 17.45 -7.85
C VAL A 291 17.07 16.48 -8.80
N ASN A 292 16.69 15.29 -8.33
CA ASN A 292 15.97 14.29 -9.11
C ASN A 292 14.95 13.55 -8.23
N PRO A 293 13.74 14.09 -8.03
CA PRO A 293 12.76 13.61 -7.05
C PRO A 293 12.02 12.33 -7.50
N VAL A 294 12.67 11.42 -8.22
CA VAL A 294 12.07 10.13 -8.61
C VAL A 294 11.87 9.30 -7.35
N GLY A 295 10.65 8.79 -7.16
CA GLY A 295 10.28 7.97 -6.00
C GLY A 295 9.84 8.75 -4.75
N THR A 296 10.02 10.07 -4.70
CA THR A 296 9.53 10.92 -3.60
C THR A 296 9.17 12.31 -4.11
N SER A 297 7.98 12.82 -3.81
CA SER A 297 7.52 14.07 -4.42
C SER A 297 8.43 15.26 -4.05
N ALA A 298 8.61 16.20 -4.98
CA ALA A 298 9.45 17.39 -4.72
C ALA A 298 8.92 18.22 -3.55
N ALA A 299 7.59 18.32 -3.43
CA ALA A 299 6.92 19.00 -2.32
C ALA A 299 7.24 18.34 -0.96
N GLU A 300 7.26 17.02 -0.89
CA GLU A 300 7.65 16.27 0.30
C GLU A 300 9.11 16.53 0.69
N ILE A 301 10.03 16.48 -0.28
CA ILE A 301 11.45 16.76 -0.04
C ILE A 301 11.63 18.20 0.47
N LYS A 302 10.94 19.16 -0.13
CA LYS A 302 10.94 20.56 0.31
C LYS A 302 10.38 20.72 1.72
N LEU A 303 9.32 20.01 2.08
CA LEU A 303 8.80 20.03 3.46
C LEU A 303 9.83 19.52 4.46
N LEU A 304 10.51 18.41 4.16
CA LEU A 304 11.56 17.87 5.01
C LEU A 304 12.73 18.87 5.15
N LEU A 305 13.13 19.52 4.05
CA LEU A 305 14.12 20.60 4.08
C LEU A 305 13.67 21.77 4.97
N GLY A 306 12.47 22.30 4.75
CA GLY A 306 11.94 23.42 5.53
C GLY A 306 11.85 23.11 7.02
N ASN A 307 11.41 21.89 7.38
CA ASN A 307 11.39 21.42 8.76
C ASN A 307 12.79 21.31 9.37
N LEU A 308 13.78 20.85 8.60
CA LEU A 308 15.16 20.75 9.07
C LEU A 308 15.76 22.14 9.36
N TRP A 309 15.53 23.12 8.47
CA TRP A 309 15.95 24.51 8.69
C TRP A 309 15.26 25.14 9.90
N LEU A 310 13.96 24.90 10.07
CA LEU A 310 13.21 25.33 11.25
C LEU A 310 13.81 24.75 12.53
N GLN A 311 14.12 23.44 12.55
CA GLN A 311 14.71 22.78 13.70
C GLN A 311 16.11 23.32 14.02
N ARG A 312 16.95 23.53 13.02
CA ARG A 312 18.30 24.08 13.20
C ARG A 312 18.26 25.51 13.74
N GLY A 313 17.35 26.34 13.22
CA GLY A 313 17.11 27.69 13.74
C GLY A 313 16.65 27.67 15.20
N ALA A 314 15.74 26.75 15.55
CA ALA A 314 15.25 26.60 16.93
C ALA A 314 16.33 26.11 17.92
N ALA A 315 17.31 25.33 17.45
CA ALA A 315 18.45 24.87 18.24
C ALA A 315 19.56 25.93 18.34
N SER A 316 19.51 27.00 17.55
CA SER A 316 20.57 28.02 17.51
C SER A 316 20.54 28.95 18.72
N SER A 317 21.69 29.16 19.34
CA SER A 317 21.85 30.14 20.43
C SER A 317 22.07 31.58 19.93
N ALA A 318 22.39 31.76 18.64
CA ALA A 318 22.66 33.07 18.05
C ALA A 318 21.41 33.58 17.31
N ALA A 319 20.84 34.69 17.77
CA ALA A 319 19.62 35.27 17.19
C ALA A 319 19.74 35.58 15.69
N SER A 320 20.93 35.95 15.20
CA SER A 320 21.19 36.18 13.78
C SER A 320 21.12 34.88 12.96
N THR A 321 21.70 33.79 13.45
CA THR A 321 21.65 32.47 12.80
C THR A 321 20.24 31.89 12.86
N GLN A 322 19.56 31.99 14.01
CA GLN A 322 18.16 31.60 14.14
C GLN A 322 17.28 32.31 13.11
N SER A 323 17.40 33.63 13.00
CA SER A 323 16.59 34.43 12.06
C SER A 323 16.90 34.08 10.61
N ALA A 324 18.16 33.81 10.27
CA ALA A 324 18.54 33.39 8.92
C ALA A 324 17.93 32.03 8.56
N ASP A 325 18.01 31.06 9.47
CA ASP A 325 17.47 29.71 9.26
C ASP A 325 15.93 29.72 9.17
N TYR A 326 15.25 30.52 10.00
CA TYR A 326 13.80 30.70 9.93
C TYR A 326 13.35 31.35 8.62
N LYS A 327 14.12 32.29 8.08
CA LYS A 327 13.84 32.88 6.78
C LYS A 327 13.93 31.83 5.67
N ILE A 328 14.98 31.00 5.67
CA ILE A 328 15.14 29.92 4.70
C ILE A 328 14.01 28.90 4.80
N ALA A 329 13.62 28.52 6.03
CA ALA A 329 12.49 27.63 6.26
C ALA A 329 11.18 28.21 5.69
N ALA A 330 10.90 29.50 5.94
CA ALA A 330 9.73 30.18 5.40
C ALA A 330 9.73 30.20 3.87
N ASP A 331 10.85 30.58 3.24
CA ASP A 331 10.99 30.62 1.78
C ASP A 331 10.72 29.24 1.14
N ILE A 332 11.15 28.15 1.78
CA ILE A 332 10.90 26.78 1.31
C ILE A 332 9.42 26.40 1.48
N PHE A 333 8.80 26.72 2.62
CA PHE A 333 7.39 26.43 2.84
C PHE A 333 6.46 27.21 1.90
N GLU A 334 6.81 28.46 1.56
CA GLU A 334 6.13 29.24 0.53
C GLU A 334 6.16 28.54 -0.83
N GLN A 335 7.31 27.93 -1.20
CA GLN A 335 7.40 27.15 -2.43
C GLN A 335 6.45 25.93 -2.40
N VAL A 336 6.39 25.22 -1.27
CA VAL A 336 5.51 24.05 -1.12
C VAL A 336 4.04 24.40 -1.35
N ILE A 337 3.55 25.52 -0.79
CA ILE A 337 2.15 25.93 -0.96
C ILE A 337 1.87 26.55 -2.34
N SER A 338 2.90 27.00 -3.05
CA SER A 338 2.78 27.53 -4.41
C SER A 338 2.75 26.42 -5.48
N GLU A 339 3.24 25.22 -5.15
CA GLU A 339 3.23 24.09 -6.07
C GLU A 339 1.84 23.44 -6.11
N PRO A 340 1.30 23.12 -7.31
CA PRO A 340 0.17 22.22 -7.39
C PRO A 340 0.56 20.90 -6.75
N LEU A 341 -0.12 20.53 -5.67
CA LEU A 341 0.08 19.23 -5.03
C LEU A 341 -0.11 18.15 -6.10
N ALA A 342 0.97 17.47 -6.48
CA ALA A 342 0.87 16.33 -7.36
C ALA A 342 -0.01 15.30 -6.65
N THR A 343 -1.20 15.06 -7.20
CA THR A 343 -2.11 13.99 -6.78
C THR A 343 -1.56 12.61 -7.12
N ASP A 344 -0.42 12.55 -7.81
CA ASP A 344 0.19 11.37 -8.39
C ASP A 344 1.15 10.67 -7.41
N ALA A 345 0.73 10.49 -6.16
CA ALA A 345 1.30 9.42 -5.36
C ALA A 345 0.88 8.11 -6.03
N THR A 346 1.82 7.45 -6.71
CA THR A 346 1.57 6.09 -7.22
C THR A 346 1.18 5.21 -6.03
N PRO A 347 0.19 4.30 -6.18
CA PRO A 347 -0.27 3.44 -5.09
C PRO A 347 0.86 2.67 -4.39
N GLU A 348 1.98 2.44 -5.07
CA GLU A 348 3.14 1.73 -4.56
C GLU A 348 3.96 2.52 -3.51
N ASN A 349 3.86 3.85 -3.50
CA ASN A 349 4.51 4.69 -2.47
C ASN A 349 3.73 4.67 -1.15
N ASP A 350 2.38 4.64 -1.19
CA ASP A 350 1.52 4.54 0.00
C ASP A 350 1.70 3.18 0.75
N ASP A 351 2.30 2.18 0.08
CA ASP A 351 2.59 0.86 0.66
C ASP A 351 3.93 0.81 1.45
N GLN A 352 4.84 1.77 1.27
CA GLN A 352 6.20 1.73 1.83
C GLN A 352 6.32 2.47 3.18
N PRO A 353 6.92 1.85 4.22
CA PRO A 353 7.21 2.51 5.51
C PRO A 353 8.02 3.80 5.35
N GLY A 354 7.80 4.83 6.16
CA GLY A 354 8.61 6.05 6.12
C GLY A 354 8.44 6.91 4.85
N SER A 355 7.45 6.64 3.99
CA SER A 355 6.93 7.64 3.04
C SER A 355 6.27 8.76 3.87
N ALA A 356 6.65 10.02 3.64
CA ALA A 356 6.15 11.10 4.46
C ALA A 356 4.63 11.26 4.28
N ALA A 357 3.98 11.61 5.38
CA ALA A 357 2.55 11.81 5.45
C ALA A 357 2.05 12.80 4.38
N LYS A 358 0.88 12.52 3.83
CA LYS A 358 0.05 13.51 3.12
C LYS A 358 -0.13 14.72 4.04
N PHE A 359 0.65 15.77 3.81
CA PHE A 359 0.57 16.98 4.62
C PHE A 359 -0.73 17.71 4.29
N LYS A 360 -1.34 18.33 5.30
CA LYS A 360 -2.53 19.12 5.08
C LYS A 360 -2.10 20.56 4.81
N PRO A 361 -2.56 21.21 3.73
CA PRO A 361 -2.13 22.58 3.40
C PRO A 361 -2.23 23.56 4.59
N TRP A 362 -3.29 23.43 5.42
CA TRP A 362 -3.47 24.27 6.60
C TRP A 362 -2.35 24.15 7.63
N THR A 363 -1.70 22.99 7.77
CA THR A 363 -0.59 22.84 8.73
C THR A 363 0.63 23.62 8.29
N VAL A 364 0.90 23.69 6.99
CA VAL A 364 2.01 24.48 6.43
C VAL A 364 1.75 25.97 6.61
N HIS A 365 0.52 26.43 6.35
CA HIS A 365 0.12 27.81 6.64
C HIS A 365 0.22 28.16 8.14
N ARG A 366 -0.17 27.25 9.04
CA ARG A 366 0.01 27.46 10.49
C ARG A 366 1.50 27.63 10.84
N THR A 367 2.37 26.79 10.30
CA THR A 367 3.83 26.88 10.52
C THR A 367 4.40 28.18 9.96
N LEU A 368 4.01 28.59 8.74
CA LEU A 368 4.39 29.88 8.16
C LEU A 368 3.96 31.06 9.03
N ALA A 369 2.74 31.04 9.57
CA ALA A 369 2.27 32.08 10.47
C ALA A 369 3.16 32.21 11.71
N GLN A 370 3.51 31.09 12.36
CA GLN A 370 4.40 31.07 13.52
C GLN A 370 5.83 31.53 13.19
N LEU A 371 6.36 31.11 12.05
CA LEU A 371 7.67 31.53 11.55
C LEU A 371 7.73 33.04 11.32
N TYR A 372 6.76 33.60 10.61
CA TYR A 372 6.72 35.04 10.35
C TYR A 372 6.51 35.87 11.61
N MET A 373 5.73 35.38 12.60
CA MET A 373 5.67 36.01 13.93
C MET A 373 7.04 36.04 14.60
N SER A 374 7.80 34.94 14.51
CA SER A 374 9.15 34.83 15.08
C SER A 374 10.16 35.75 14.37
N LEU A 375 9.96 35.98 13.07
CA LEU A 375 10.74 36.90 12.24
C LEU A 375 10.29 38.37 12.37
N GLN A 376 9.33 38.68 13.25
CA GLN A 376 8.74 40.01 13.43
C GLN A 376 8.12 40.58 12.14
N GLN A 377 7.52 39.72 11.33
CA GLN A 377 6.80 40.08 10.09
C GLN A 377 5.30 39.80 10.27
N PRO A 378 4.56 40.69 10.94
CA PRO A 378 3.20 40.40 11.36
C PRO A 378 2.20 40.38 10.19
N GLU A 379 2.44 41.10 9.09
CA GLU A 379 1.56 41.07 7.91
C GLU A 379 1.47 39.66 7.26
N PRO A 380 2.57 39.04 6.79
CA PRO A 380 2.51 37.69 6.23
C PRO A 380 2.05 36.67 7.28
N ALA A 381 2.40 36.86 8.56
CA ALA A 381 1.92 36.00 9.64
C ALA A 381 0.39 35.95 9.72
N GLY A 382 -0.26 37.12 9.71
CA GLY A 382 -1.73 37.23 9.78
C GLY A 382 -2.41 36.64 8.56
N LYS A 383 -1.84 36.84 7.37
CA LYS A 383 -2.34 36.24 6.12
C LYS A 383 -2.36 34.72 6.18
N HIS A 384 -1.25 34.09 6.61
CA HIS A 384 -1.19 32.64 6.70
C HIS A 384 -2.05 32.07 7.82
N ALA A 385 -2.19 32.77 8.95
CA ALA A 385 -3.12 32.37 10.01
C ALA A 385 -4.57 32.29 9.49
N ALA A 386 -5.00 33.28 8.69
CA ALA A 386 -6.33 33.28 8.08
C ALA A 386 -6.51 32.14 7.04
N LEU A 387 -5.49 31.89 6.21
CA LEU A 387 -5.52 30.79 5.23
C LEU A 387 -5.57 29.41 5.92
N ALA A 388 -4.83 29.22 7.01
CA ALA A 388 -4.91 28.02 7.82
C ALA A 388 -6.32 27.86 8.43
N LEU A 389 -6.88 28.92 9.01
CA LEU A 389 -8.20 28.90 9.66
C LEU A 389 -9.32 28.48 8.70
N ALA A 390 -9.24 28.88 7.44
CA ALA A 390 -10.24 28.57 6.41
C ALA A 390 -10.38 27.05 6.13
N THR A 391 -9.33 26.26 6.37
CA THR A 391 -9.28 24.83 6.00
C THR A 391 -8.93 23.90 7.18
N ALA A 392 -8.59 24.46 8.34
CA ALA A 392 -8.28 23.72 9.54
C ALA A 392 -9.54 23.16 10.23
N PRO A 393 -9.44 22.01 10.93
CA PRO A 393 -10.52 21.49 11.75
C PRO A 393 -10.84 22.42 12.93
N ALA A 394 -12.07 22.38 13.42
CA ALA A 394 -12.57 23.28 14.49
C ALA A 394 -11.70 23.26 15.77
N ALA A 395 -11.08 22.13 16.10
CA ALA A 395 -10.18 22.00 17.25
C ALA A 395 -8.95 22.93 17.19
N GLU A 396 -8.55 23.37 15.99
CA GLU A 396 -7.37 24.22 15.78
C GLU A 396 -7.74 25.71 15.69
N HIS A 397 -9.05 26.05 15.65
CA HIS A 397 -9.51 27.41 15.38
C HIS A 397 -9.11 28.40 16.47
N GLU A 398 -9.16 28.00 17.74
CA GLU A 398 -8.78 28.88 18.85
C GLU A 398 -7.33 29.36 18.73
N LEU A 399 -6.39 28.43 18.50
CA LEU A 399 -4.97 28.75 18.33
C LEU A 399 -4.74 29.66 17.12
N LEU A 400 -5.41 29.39 16.00
CA LEU A 400 -5.27 30.18 14.77
C LEU A 400 -5.84 31.59 14.92
N LEU A 401 -6.96 31.74 15.64
CA LEU A 401 -7.53 33.04 15.98
C LEU A 401 -6.60 33.84 16.92
N GLN A 402 -5.97 33.18 17.89
CA GLN A 402 -4.97 33.82 18.76
C GLN A 402 -3.76 34.31 17.96
N LEU A 403 -3.25 33.51 17.02
CA LEU A 403 -2.16 33.91 16.13
C LEU A 403 -2.54 35.11 15.25
N GLN A 404 -3.74 35.10 14.68
CA GLN A 404 -4.25 36.20 13.87
C GLN A 404 -4.41 37.49 14.70
N ALA A 405 -4.93 37.39 15.92
CA ALA A 405 -5.07 38.52 16.83
C ALA A 405 -3.70 39.09 17.28
N ALA A 406 -2.73 38.22 17.56
CA ALA A 406 -1.37 38.62 17.91
C ALA A 406 -0.66 39.36 16.77
N SER A 407 -0.80 38.87 15.54
CA SER A 407 -0.31 39.55 14.32
C SER A 407 -0.95 40.94 14.17
N ALA A 408 -2.28 41.04 14.30
CA ALA A 408 -2.98 42.33 14.21
C ALA A 408 -2.53 43.31 15.29
N ALA A 409 -2.33 42.84 16.53
CA ALA A 409 -1.81 43.66 17.63
C ALA A 409 -0.39 44.19 17.34
N GLN A 410 0.50 43.36 16.78
CA GLN A 410 1.84 43.80 16.38
C GLN A 410 1.81 44.83 15.23
N LEU A 411 0.93 44.66 14.24
CA LEU A 411 0.74 45.64 13.17
C LEU A 411 0.26 47.00 13.71
N LEU A 412 -0.64 46.99 14.69
CA LEU A 412 -1.12 48.22 15.32
C LEU A 412 -0.06 48.88 16.21
N ALA A 413 0.81 48.09 16.85
CA ALA A 413 1.90 48.60 17.67
C ALA A 413 3.04 49.20 16.83
N ASN A 414 3.29 48.69 15.62
CA ASN A 414 4.31 49.16 14.68
C ASN A 414 3.70 49.39 13.29
N PRO A 415 3.00 50.53 13.06
CA PRO A 415 2.25 50.79 11.82
C PRO A 415 3.11 50.98 10.56
N HIS A 416 4.44 50.98 10.67
CA HIS A 416 5.37 50.98 9.54
C HIS A 416 6.56 50.04 9.83
N PRO A 417 6.83 49.02 8.98
CA PRO A 417 8.08 48.26 9.03
C PRO A 417 9.29 49.06 8.54
#